data_AF-A0A820HGJ4-F1
#
_entry.id   AF-A0A820HGJ4-F1
#
_cell.length_a   1.000
_cell.length_b   1.000
_cell.length_c   1.000
_cell.angle_alpha   90.00
_cell.angle_beta   90.00
_cell.angle_gamma   90.00
#
_symmetry.space_group_name_H-M   'P 1'
#
loop_
_entity.id
_entity.type
_entity.pdbx_description
1 polymer ?
#
loop_
_entity_poly.entity_id
_entity_poly.type
_entity_poly.pdbx_seq_one_letter_code
_entity_poly.pdbx_strand_id
1 'polypeptide(L)'
;MGSASEVGANVFQVACFKSNAYLAQSPQFYKQMAIAADFEKGYTIGAVFRAENANGHRNLTEFVGLDLEMAFGYHYQEVVDTICDLFIQIFKSLTERFVESLVSTGIKNYHRHFLLFDLDSRGVAEFSQEQPREFCKNNTYMT
;
A
#
# COMPACT_ATOMS: atom_id res chain seq x y z
N MET A 1 -19.13 -3.57 -22.85
CA MET A 1 -18.22 -3.72 -21.69
C MET A 1 -16.81 -3.70 -22.23
N GLY A 2 -16.16 -2.54 -22.24
CA GLY A 2 -14.85 -2.34 -22.90
C GLY A 2 -14.28 -0.95 -22.65
N SER A 3 -14.58 -0.38 -21.49
CA SER A 3 -14.08 0.92 -21.04
C SER A 3 -13.11 0.70 -19.89
N ALA A 4 -12.15 1.63 -19.71
CA ALA A 4 -11.31 1.66 -18.52
C ALA A 4 -12.17 1.56 -17.25
N SER A 5 -11.79 0.69 -16.32
CA SER A 5 -12.51 0.47 -15.05
C SER A 5 -12.43 1.67 -14.12
N GLU A 6 -11.44 2.55 -14.33
CA GLU A 6 -11.20 3.76 -13.55
C GLU A 6 -11.32 4.96 -14.49
N VAL A 7 -12.35 5.79 -14.30
CA VAL A 7 -12.56 7.01 -15.09
C VAL A 7 -11.49 8.02 -14.69
N GLY A 8 -10.60 8.40 -15.62
CA GLY A 8 -9.71 9.55 -15.47
C GLY A 8 -8.21 9.31 -15.62
N ALA A 9 -7.75 8.05 -15.73
CA ALA A 9 -6.33 7.74 -15.87
C ALA A 9 -6.01 7.09 -17.23
N ASN A 10 -4.81 7.35 -17.74
CA ASN A 10 -4.33 6.77 -18.99
C ASN A 10 -4.14 5.25 -18.82
N VAL A 11 -4.78 4.46 -19.69
CA VAL A 11 -4.70 2.99 -19.69
C VAL A 11 -3.89 2.47 -20.87
N PHE A 12 -3.11 1.42 -20.65
CA PHE A 12 -2.46 0.71 -21.75
C PHE A 12 -3.49 -0.14 -22.51
N GLN A 13 -3.64 0.12 -23.80
CA GLN A 13 -4.49 -0.66 -24.68
C GLN A 13 -3.67 -1.79 -25.33
N VAL A 14 -4.21 -3.01 -25.31
CA VAL A 14 -3.63 -4.21 -25.91
C VAL A 14 -4.61 -4.76 -26.94
N ALA A 15 -4.11 -5.10 -28.13
CA ALA A 15 -4.92 -5.78 -29.13
C ALA A 15 -5.16 -7.24 -28.70
N CYS A 16 -6.42 -7.61 -28.47
CA CYS A 16 -6.84 -8.96 -28.10
C CYS A 16 -7.67 -9.56 -29.25
N PHE A 17 -6.98 -10.21 -30.19
CA PHE A 17 -7.59 -10.76 -31.41
C PHE A 17 -8.38 -9.71 -32.21
N LYS A 18 -9.71 -9.83 -32.24
CA LYS A 18 -10.63 -8.94 -32.97
C LYS A 18 -11.14 -7.77 -32.11
N SER A 19 -10.74 -7.70 -30.84
CA SER A 19 -11.17 -6.67 -29.89
C SER A 19 -9.98 -6.00 -29.21
N ASN A 20 -10.24 -4.86 -28.58
CA ASN A 20 -9.27 -4.18 -27.73
C ASN A 20 -9.49 -4.62 -26.27
N ALA A 21 -8.39 -4.84 -25.57
CA ALA A 21 -8.34 -5.04 -24.13
C ALA A 21 -7.52 -3.91 -23.48
N TYR A 22 -7.67 -3.74 -22.17
CA TYR A 22 -6.95 -2.72 -21.41
C TYR A 22 -6.28 -3.37 -20.21
N LEU A 23 -5.03 -2.96 -19.92
CA LEU A 23 -4.36 -3.40 -18.69
C LEU A 23 -5.01 -2.72 -17.48
N ALA A 24 -5.31 -3.52 -16.46
CA ALA A 24 -5.91 -3.04 -15.24
C ALA A 24 -4.91 -2.16 -14.48
N GLN A 25 -5.38 -1.00 -14.03
CA GLN A 25 -4.55 -0.05 -13.27
C GLN A 25 -4.58 -0.29 -11.77
N SER A 26 -5.57 -1.03 -11.29
CA SER A 26 -5.63 -1.57 -9.94
C SER A 26 -6.59 -2.76 -9.94
N PRO A 27 -6.35 -3.77 -9.10
CA PRO A 27 -7.32 -4.85 -8.86
C PRO A 27 -8.53 -4.40 -8.03
N GLN A 28 -8.70 -3.10 -7.71
CA GLN A 28 -9.71 -2.60 -6.78
C GLN A 28 -11.14 -3.09 -7.06
N PHE A 29 -11.59 -3.03 -8.31
CA PHE A 29 -12.95 -3.46 -8.66
C PHE A 29 -13.18 -4.96 -8.42
N TYR A 30 -12.20 -5.80 -8.76
CA TYR A 30 -12.27 -7.24 -8.53
C TYR A 30 -12.24 -7.58 -7.04
N LYS A 31 -11.51 -6.82 -6.22
CA LYS A 31 -11.51 -6.98 -4.76
C LYS A 31 -12.88 -6.64 -4.18
N GLN A 32 -13.51 -5.55 -4.60
CA GLN A 32 -14.87 -5.21 -4.14
C GLN A 32 -15.89 -6.27 -4.54
N MET A 33 -15.78 -6.84 -5.73
CA MET A 33 -16.60 -7.98 -6.14
C MET A 33 -16.36 -9.22 -5.27
N ALA A 34 -15.12 -9.47 -4.83
CA ALA A 34 -14.82 -10.55 -3.91
C ALA A 34 -15.46 -10.32 -2.54
N ILE A 35 -15.38 -9.11 -1.98
CA ILE A 35 -16.08 -8.79 -0.73
C ILE A 35 -17.59 -8.96 -0.87
N ALA A 36 -18.17 -8.53 -1.99
CA ALA A 36 -19.59 -8.72 -2.30
C ALA A 36 -19.97 -10.19 -2.53
N ALA A 37 -19.00 -11.07 -2.78
CA ALA A 37 -19.15 -12.51 -2.89
C ALA A 37 -18.84 -13.25 -1.57
N ASP A 38 -19.00 -12.55 -0.44
CA ASP A 38 -18.80 -13.05 0.93
C ASP A 38 -17.35 -13.45 1.28
N PHE A 39 -16.36 -12.98 0.52
CA PHE A 39 -14.96 -13.06 0.99
C PHE A 39 -14.70 -11.94 2.01
N GLU A 40 -14.69 -12.26 3.30
CA GLU A 40 -14.55 -11.26 4.36
C GLU A 40 -13.20 -10.52 4.35
N LYS A 41 -12.12 -11.20 3.96
CA LYS A 41 -10.75 -10.63 3.93
C LYS A 41 -9.99 -11.20 2.75
N GLY A 42 -9.34 -10.34 1.97
CA GLY A 42 -8.55 -10.74 0.83
C GLY A 42 -7.36 -9.81 0.59
N TYR A 43 -6.29 -10.37 0.05
CA TYR A 43 -5.16 -9.59 -0.45
C TYR A 43 -4.76 -10.09 -1.83
N THR A 44 -4.09 -9.24 -2.60
CA THR A 44 -3.59 -9.56 -3.93
C THR A 44 -2.18 -9.00 -4.07
N ILE A 45 -1.29 -9.83 -4.62
CA ILE A 45 0.04 -9.41 -5.04
C ILE A 45 0.10 -9.62 -6.55
N GLY A 46 0.31 -8.54 -7.29
CA GLY A 46 0.23 -8.62 -8.76
C GLY A 46 0.84 -7.41 -9.45
N ALA A 47 0.96 -7.52 -10.77
CA ALA A 47 1.43 -6.42 -11.60
C ALA A 47 0.37 -5.34 -11.72
N VAL A 48 0.80 -4.09 -11.57
CA VAL A 48 -0.01 -2.88 -11.66
C VAL A 48 0.56 -2.01 -12.76
N PHE A 49 -0.29 -1.53 -13.66
CA PHE A 49 0.12 -0.74 -14.83
C PHE A 49 -0.46 0.67 -14.77
N ARG A 50 0.39 1.69 -14.87
CA ARG A 50 -0.03 3.10 -14.94
C ARG A 50 0.53 3.71 -16.22
N ALA A 51 -0.34 4.15 -17.14
CA ALA A 51 0.08 4.73 -18.42
C ALA A 51 0.21 6.26 -18.37
N GLU A 52 0.42 6.81 -17.17
CA GLU A 52 0.68 8.24 -16.98
C GLU A 52 2.04 8.60 -17.58
N ASN A 53 2.10 9.70 -18.33
CA ASN A 53 3.36 10.22 -18.87
C ASN A 53 4.07 11.05 -17.79
N ALA A 54 4.57 10.37 -16.75
CA ALA A 54 5.29 10.98 -15.63
C ALA A 54 6.68 10.33 -15.49
N ASN A 55 7.73 11.10 -15.81
CA ASN A 55 9.13 10.64 -15.73
C ASN A 55 9.82 11.05 -14.41
N GLY A 56 9.05 11.18 -13.33
CA GLY A 56 9.60 11.47 -12.00
C GLY A 56 10.36 10.26 -11.43
N HIS A 57 11.32 10.52 -10.52
CA HIS A 57 12.12 9.48 -9.86
C HIS A 57 11.30 8.45 -9.04
N ARG A 58 10.01 8.70 -8.82
CA ARG A 58 9.08 7.84 -8.05
C ARG A 58 7.97 7.24 -8.92
N ASN A 59 7.94 7.54 -10.20
CA ASN A 59 6.90 7.08 -11.12
C ASN A 59 7.42 5.87 -11.91
N LEU A 60 6.64 4.80 -11.91
CA LEU A 60 6.90 3.60 -12.70
C LEU A 60 5.64 3.28 -13.51
N THR A 61 5.82 2.84 -14.75
CA THR A 61 4.73 2.42 -15.62
C THR A 61 4.24 1.01 -15.34
N GLU A 62 5.09 0.20 -14.70
CA GLU A 62 4.80 -1.15 -14.21
C GLU A 62 5.47 -1.35 -12.85
N PHE A 63 4.72 -1.88 -11.89
CA PHE A 63 5.26 -2.25 -10.57
C PHE A 63 4.44 -3.40 -9.95
N VAL A 64 5.00 -4.05 -8.94
CA VAL A 64 4.27 -5.06 -8.15
C VAL A 64 3.51 -4.34 -7.03
N GLY A 65 2.19 -4.42 -7.07
CA GLY A 65 1.30 -3.91 -6.03
C GLY A 65 0.96 -4.97 -5.00
N LEU A 66 0.88 -4.56 -3.74
CA LEU A 66 0.25 -5.32 -2.66
C LEU A 66 -1.04 -4.57 -2.29
N ASP A 67 -2.16 -5.24 -2.49
CA ASP A 67 -3.50 -4.72 -2.30
C ASP A 67 -4.22 -5.54 -1.24
N LEU A 68 -4.93 -4.90 -0.31
CA LEU A 68 -5.75 -5.56 0.70
C LEU A 68 -7.16 -5.00 0.68
N GLU A 69 -8.14 -5.86 0.94
CA GLU A 69 -9.54 -5.50 1.13
C GLU A 69 -10.10 -6.33 2.30
N MET A 70 -10.88 -5.68 3.17
CA MET A 70 -11.45 -6.31 4.36
C MET A 70 -12.84 -5.76 4.64
N ALA A 71 -13.81 -6.65 4.78
CA ALA A 71 -15.08 -6.34 5.38
C ALA A 71 -14.86 -5.99 6.86
N PHE A 72 -15.44 -4.87 7.31
CA PHE A 72 -15.40 -4.42 8.70
C PHE A 72 -16.79 -4.47 9.31
N GLY A 73 -16.86 -4.64 10.62
CA GLY A 73 -18.14 -4.80 11.32
C GLY A 73 -18.85 -3.45 11.54
N TYR A 74 -18.19 -2.54 12.25
CA TYR A 74 -18.82 -1.33 12.77
C TYR A 74 -18.16 -0.04 12.29
N HIS A 75 -16.82 -0.02 12.20
CA HIS A 75 -16.09 1.18 11.85
C HIS A 75 -14.87 0.87 10.99
N TYR A 76 -14.59 1.70 9.99
CA TYR A 76 -13.44 1.54 9.09
C TYR A 76 -12.08 1.56 9.81
N GLN A 77 -12.06 2.03 11.06
CA GLN A 77 -10.86 2.00 11.92
C GLN A 77 -10.33 0.57 12.10
N GLU A 78 -11.20 -0.44 12.08
CA GLU A 78 -10.80 -1.85 12.12
C GLU A 78 -9.83 -2.21 10.97
N VAL A 79 -10.06 -1.63 9.79
CA VAL A 79 -9.19 -1.82 8.61
C VAL A 79 -7.90 -1.02 8.76
N VAL A 80 -7.98 0.21 9.26
CA VAL A 80 -6.80 1.07 9.49
C VAL A 80 -5.84 0.42 10.49
N ASP A 81 -6.37 -0.08 11.61
CA ASP A 81 -5.58 -0.76 12.63
C ASP A 81 -4.90 -2.02 12.06
N THR A 82 -5.63 -2.79 11.26
CA THR A 82 -5.07 -3.96 10.54
C THR A 82 -3.91 -3.56 9.61
N ILE A 83 -4.03 -2.45 8.88
CA ILE A 83 -2.97 -1.94 7.99
C ILE A 83 -1.77 -1.44 8.81
N CYS A 84 -2.00 -0.75 9.93
CA CYS A 84 -0.94 -0.30 10.83
C CYS A 84 -0.14 -1.48 11.38
N ASP A 85 -0.82 -2.51 11.87
CA ASP A 85 -0.19 -3.73 12.40
C ASP A 85 0.60 -4.48 11.34
N LEU A 86 0.09 -4.54 10.10
CA LEU A 86 0.81 -5.11 8.97
C LEU A 86 2.16 -4.41 8.76
N PHE A 87 2.19 -3.08 8.74
CA PHE A 87 3.43 -2.33 8.58
C PHE A 87 4.40 -2.54 9.74
N ILE A 88 3.91 -2.52 10.99
CA ILE A 88 4.72 -2.78 12.18
C ILE A 88 5.39 -4.17 12.07
N GLN A 89 4.64 -5.19 11.68
CA GLN A 89 5.16 -6.54 11.51
C GLN A 89 6.18 -6.65 10.38
N ILE A 90 5.96 -5.95 9.25
CA ILE A 90 6.92 -5.90 8.14
C ILE A 90 8.25 -5.30 8.63
N PHE A 91 8.21 -4.13 9.25
CA PHE A 91 9.42 -3.46 9.70
C PHE A 91 10.17 -4.25 10.78
N LYS A 92 9.44 -4.82 11.74
CA LYS A 92 10.01 -5.70 12.76
C LYS A 92 10.69 -6.92 12.12
N SER A 93 9.99 -7.61 11.21
CA SER A 93 10.54 -8.79 10.52
C SER A 93 11.77 -8.46 9.68
N LEU A 94 11.82 -7.29 9.05
CA LEU A 94 12.98 -6.82 8.31
C LEU A 94 14.19 -6.62 9.24
N THR A 95 13.98 -5.98 10.39
CA THR A 95 15.04 -5.76 11.38
C THR A 95 15.50 -7.05 12.07
N GLU A 96 14.67 -8.08 12.14
CA GLU A 96 15.05 -9.35 12.78
C GLU A 96 15.75 -10.29 11.79
N ARG A 97 15.31 -10.32 10.52
CA ARG A 97 15.75 -11.34 9.55
C ARG A 97 16.79 -10.85 8.54
N PHE A 98 16.87 -9.55 8.28
CA PHE A 98 17.67 -9.00 7.19
C PHE A 98 18.69 -7.93 7.63
N VAL A 99 19.12 -7.96 8.90
CA VAL A 99 20.08 -6.99 9.46
C VAL A 99 21.33 -6.83 8.59
N GLU A 100 21.95 -7.94 8.20
CA GLU A 100 23.19 -7.91 7.41
C GLU A 100 22.99 -7.28 6.03
N SER A 101 21.86 -7.61 5.37
CA SER A 101 21.50 -7.02 4.08
C SER A 101 21.25 -5.51 4.22
N LEU A 102 20.50 -5.08 5.24
CA LEU A 102 20.20 -3.67 5.49
C LEU A 102 21.45 -2.83 5.75
N VAL A 103 22.42 -3.37 6.49
CA VAL A 103 23.71 -2.71 6.75
C VAL A 103 24.51 -2.55 5.45
N SER A 104 24.48 -3.56 4.57
CA SER A 104 25.21 -3.55 3.30
C SER A 104 24.67 -2.54 2.29
N THR A 105 23.36 -2.28 2.26
CA THR A 105 22.72 -1.33 1.32
C THR A 105 22.98 0.14 1.66
N GLY A 106 23.79 0.44 2.68
CA GLY A 106 24.17 1.80 3.04
C GLY A 106 23.07 2.59 3.76
N ILE A 107 21.98 1.95 4.19
CA ILE A 107 20.96 2.59 5.01
C ILE A 107 21.44 2.64 6.47
N LYS A 108 22.47 3.44 6.71
CA LYS A 108 23.23 3.49 7.98
C LYS A 108 22.47 4.18 9.14
N ASN A 109 21.26 4.70 8.91
CA ASN A 109 20.61 5.63 9.85
C ASN A 109 19.12 5.32 10.15
N TYR A 110 18.74 4.05 10.30
CA TYR A 110 17.43 3.75 10.93
C TYR A 110 17.42 4.03 12.44
N HIS A 111 18.59 4.23 13.05
CA HIS A 111 18.74 4.34 14.51
C HIS A 111 18.17 5.62 15.16
N ARG A 112 17.56 6.57 14.44
CA ARG A 112 17.13 7.83 15.10
C ARG A 112 15.77 8.45 14.76
N HIS A 113 14.96 7.87 13.87
CA HIS A 113 13.61 8.42 13.64
C HIS A 113 12.50 7.40 13.39
N PHE A 114 12.82 6.13 13.18
CA PHE A 114 11.80 5.07 13.05
C PHE A 114 11.43 4.41 14.40
N LEU A 115 12.25 4.63 15.43
CA LEU A 115 11.94 4.33 16.84
C LEU A 115 11.05 5.40 17.47
N LEU A 116 10.06 5.93 16.73
CA LEU A 116 8.95 6.67 17.34
C LEU A 116 7.75 5.77 17.63
N PHE A 117 7.96 4.46 17.54
CA PHE A 117 7.15 3.44 18.18
C PHE A 117 8.04 2.78 19.23
N ASP A 118 7.96 3.26 20.47
CA ASP A 118 8.46 2.49 21.60
C ASP A 118 7.56 1.25 21.69
N LEU A 119 8.08 0.11 21.24
CA LEU A 119 7.47 -1.18 21.52
C LEU A 119 7.76 -1.46 22.99
N ASP A 120 6.74 -1.34 23.85
CA ASP A 120 6.85 -1.80 25.24
C ASP A 120 7.23 -3.28 25.25
N SER A 121 7.84 -3.75 26.33
CA SER A 121 8.19 -5.12 26.71
C SER A 121 7.10 -6.19 26.46
N ARG A 122 5.87 -5.78 26.13
CA ARG A 122 4.71 -6.60 25.77
C ARG A 122 4.43 -6.68 24.25
N GLY A 123 5.22 -6.02 23.41
CA GLY A 123 5.08 -6.01 21.95
C GLY A 123 3.93 -5.15 21.41
N VAL A 124 3.37 -4.26 22.24
CA VAL A 124 2.31 -3.32 21.87
C VAL A 124 2.96 -1.99 21.49
N ALA A 125 2.62 -1.47 20.31
CA ALA A 125 3.00 -0.14 19.86
C ALA A 125 2.22 0.91 20.67
N GLU A 126 2.85 1.53 21.67
CA GLU A 126 2.26 2.69 22.32
C GLU A 126 2.51 3.94 21.48
N PHE A 127 1.42 4.57 21.07
CA PHE A 127 1.44 5.85 20.38
C PHE A 127 1.76 6.94 21.40
N SER A 128 2.99 7.46 21.39
CA SER A 128 3.33 8.63 22.20
C SER A 128 2.35 9.76 21.87
N GLN A 129 1.54 10.15 22.86
CA GLN A 129 0.38 11.03 22.69
C GLN A 129 0.74 12.46 22.24
N GLU A 130 2.01 12.82 22.07
CA GLU A 130 2.42 14.22 21.87
C GLU A 130 2.80 14.65 20.45
N GLN A 131 2.80 13.78 19.43
CA GLN A 131 3.19 14.21 18.06
C GLN A 131 2.35 13.77 16.83
N PRO A 132 1.13 13.18 16.90
CA PRO A 132 0.49 12.71 15.67
C PRO A 132 -0.55 13.66 15.05
N ARG A 133 -0.95 14.74 15.75
CA ARG A 133 -1.95 15.68 15.21
C ARG A 133 -1.37 16.75 14.28
N GLU A 134 -0.05 16.92 14.23
CA GLU A 134 0.59 17.90 13.33
C GLU A 134 1.05 17.30 12.00
N PHE A 135 1.41 16.01 11.95
CA PHE A 135 1.89 15.41 10.71
C PHE A 135 0.81 15.34 9.61
N CYS A 136 -0.43 14.97 9.97
CA CYS A 136 -1.55 14.99 9.03
C CYS A 136 -2.05 16.41 8.68
N LYS A 137 -1.74 17.43 9.47
CA LYS A 137 -2.18 18.82 9.20
C LYS A 137 -1.22 19.59 8.29
N ASN A 138 0.06 19.28 8.33
CA ASN A 138 1.09 20.09 7.67
C ASN A 138 1.47 19.60 6.27
N ASN A 139 0.85 18.54 5.75
CA ASN A 139 1.14 18.00 4.43
C ASN A 139 0.03 18.26 3.38
N THR A 140 -0.72 19.35 3.53
CA THR A 140 -1.66 19.86 2.53
C THR A 140 -0.98 20.70 1.44
N TYR A 141 0.36 20.73 1.39
CA TYR A 141 1.11 21.44 0.34
C TYR A 141 2.23 20.58 -0.21
N MET A 142 1.87 19.71 -1.16
CA MET A 142 2.74 19.34 -2.27
C MET A 142 1.82 19.14 -3.49
N THR A 143 1.71 20.21 -4.27
CA THR A 143 1.24 20.24 -5.67
C THR A 143 1.78 19.10 -6.51
#